data_AF-A0A970RRJ0-F1
#
_entry.id   AF-A0A970RRJ0-F1
#
_cell.length_a   1.000
_cell.length_b   1.000
_cell.length_c   1.000
_cell.angle_alpha   90.00
_cell.angle_beta   90.00
_cell.angle_gamma   90.00
#
_symmetry.space_group_name_H-M   'P 1'
#
loop_
_entity.id
_entity.type
_entity.pdbx_description
1 polymer ?
#
loop_
_entity_poly.entity_id
_entity_poly.type
_entity_poly.pdbx_seq_one_letter_code
_entity_poly.pdbx_strand_id
1 'polypeptide(L)'
;LRDRMMLAEDGVLTVFLVEDKASCKLINPPILQAMGFLYESETEEVLSECAKKIVSYVNKNCTPGKDLSGVVYSRQMRDYIRNLLYERTKRKPMIIISMAKI
;
A
#
# COMPACT_ATOMS: atom_id res chain seq x y z
N LEU A 1 5.32 -12.95 -20.80
CA LEU A 1 6.64 -13.45 -20.33
C LEU A 1 7.40 -12.38 -19.53
N ARG A 2 7.49 -11.11 -20.00
CA ARG A 2 8.08 -9.99 -19.24
C ARG A 2 7.46 -9.77 -17.84
N ASP A 3 6.13 -9.76 -17.73
CA ASP A 3 5.48 -9.58 -16.41
C ASP A 3 5.81 -10.70 -15.43
N ARG A 4 5.98 -11.95 -15.91
CA ARG A 4 6.34 -13.09 -15.05
C ARG A 4 7.79 -13.03 -14.56
N MET A 5 8.71 -12.45 -15.32
CA MET A 5 10.10 -12.26 -14.89
C MET A 5 10.20 -11.15 -13.83
N MET A 6 9.53 -10.00 -14.04
CA MET A 6 9.51 -8.94 -13.02
C MET A 6 8.87 -9.40 -11.70
N LEU A 7 7.80 -10.22 -11.78
CA LEU A 7 7.17 -10.82 -10.60
C LEU A 7 8.08 -11.77 -9.82
N ALA A 8 8.97 -12.48 -10.52
CA ALA A 8 9.88 -13.45 -9.93
C ALA A 8 11.12 -12.81 -9.27
N GLU A 9 11.57 -11.64 -9.74
CA GLU A 9 12.74 -10.94 -9.21
C GLU A 9 12.40 -9.89 -8.13
N ASP A 10 11.36 -9.08 -8.34
CA ASP A 10 11.04 -7.93 -7.48
C ASP A 10 9.88 -8.20 -6.51
N GLY A 11 9.09 -9.25 -6.73
CA GLY A 11 7.92 -9.63 -5.91
C GLY A 11 6.74 -8.67 -5.99
N VAL A 12 5.73 -8.90 -5.13
CA VAL A 12 4.44 -8.18 -5.13
C VAL A 12 4.05 -7.76 -3.73
N LEU A 13 3.69 -6.49 -3.58
CA LEU A 13 3.02 -5.97 -2.39
C LEU A 13 1.54 -5.72 -2.70
N THR A 14 0.66 -6.38 -1.95
CA THR A 14 -0.79 -6.13 -2.02
C THR A 14 -1.22 -5.32 -0.81
N VAL A 15 -1.98 -4.24 -1.05
CA VAL A 15 -2.52 -3.36 -0.02
C VAL A 15 -4.04 -3.42 -0.07
N PHE A 16 -4.66 -3.87 1.02
CA PHE A 16 -6.10 -3.90 1.19
C PHE A 16 -6.55 -2.76 2.09
N LEU A 17 -7.48 -1.95 1.59
CA LEU A 17 -8.06 -0.80 2.28
C LEU A 17 -9.57 -0.96 2.34
N VAL A 18 -10.17 -0.54 3.45
CA VAL A 18 -11.63 -0.51 3.62
C VAL A 18 -12.03 0.89 4.05
N GLU A 19 -12.78 1.57 3.19
CA GLU A 19 -13.32 2.91 3.44
C GLU A 19 -14.77 2.82 3.91
N ASP A 20 -15.12 3.64 4.90
CA ASP A 20 -16.50 3.99 5.24
C ASP A 20 -16.91 5.23 4.42
N LYS A 21 -17.89 5.05 3.53
CA LYS A 21 -18.39 6.13 2.67
C LYS A 21 -19.03 7.27 3.45
N ALA A 22 -19.61 7.00 4.61
CA ALA A 22 -20.31 8.01 5.40
C ALA A 22 -19.32 8.98 6.07
N SER A 23 -18.17 8.48 6.51
CA SER A 23 -17.18 9.27 7.26
C SER A 23 -15.92 9.64 6.47
N CYS A 24 -15.72 9.10 5.24
CA CYS A 24 -14.46 9.22 4.49
C CYS A 24 -13.26 8.71 5.31
N LYS A 25 -13.46 7.72 6.17
CA LYS A 25 -12.37 7.17 6.99
C LYS A 25 -12.12 5.73 6.65
N LEU A 26 -10.89 5.30 6.90
CA LEU A 26 -10.57 3.89 6.91
C LEU A 26 -11.22 3.26 8.14
N ILE A 27 -11.99 2.19 7.94
CA ILE A 27 -12.63 1.45 9.03
C ILE A 27 -11.57 0.77 9.89
N ASN A 28 -10.55 0.21 9.25
CA ASN A 28 -9.44 -0.49 9.88
C ASN A 28 -8.11 -0.06 9.27
N PRO A 29 -6.98 -0.30 9.97
CA PRO A 29 -5.66 -0.19 9.36
C PRO A 29 -5.57 -1.03 8.07
N PRO A 30 -4.83 -0.55 7.05
CA PRO A 30 -4.62 -1.31 5.83
C PRO A 30 -3.92 -2.63 6.12
N ILE A 31 -4.38 -3.67 5.45
CA ILE A 31 -3.73 -4.99 5.51
C ILE A 31 -2.75 -5.05 4.35
N LEU A 32 -1.47 -5.26 4.66
CA LEU A 32 -0.42 -5.39 3.65
C LEU A 32 0.08 -6.83 3.59
N GLN A 33 0.23 -7.35 2.36
CA GLN A 33 0.76 -8.67 2.10
C GLN A 33 1.88 -8.59 1.07
N ALA A 34 3.09 -8.95 1.49
CA ALA A 34 4.26 -9.05 0.61
C ALA A 34 4.46 -10.50 0.16
N MET A 35 4.75 -10.72 -1.12
CA MET A 35 5.09 -12.02 -1.69
C MET A 35 6.37 -11.91 -2.53
N GLY A 36 7.37 -12.74 -2.24
CA GLY A 36 8.53 -12.94 -3.12
C GLY A 36 9.67 -11.91 -3.04
N PHE A 37 9.66 -10.97 -2.08
CA PHE A 37 10.72 -9.93 -2.01
C PHE A 37 11.22 -9.52 -0.62
N LEU A 38 10.63 -10.06 0.46
CA LEU A 38 10.99 -9.76 1.84
C LEU A 38 11.23 -11.08 2.59
N TYR A 39 12.32 -11.15 3.36
CA TYR A 39 12.61 -12.27 4.27
C TYR A 39 11.87 -12.07 5.60
N GLU A 40 11.33 -13.16 6.16
CA GLU A 40 10.32 -13.12 7.24
C GLU A 40 10.69 -12.29 8.47
N SER A 41 11.98 -12.20 8.83
CA SER A 41 12.41 -11.49 10.05
C SER A 41 12.31 -9.97 10.01
N GLU A 42 12.44 -9.33 8.84
CA GLU A 42 12.33 -7.85 8.69
C GLU A 42 10.99 -7.41 8.09
N THR A 43 10.15 -8.38 7.72
CA THR A 43 8.91 -8.13 6.98
C THR A 43 7.89 -7.36 7.82
N GLU A 44 7.70 -7.77 9.07
CA GLU A 44 6.62 -7.22 9.90
C GLU A 44 6.85 -5.74 10.23
N GLU A 45 8.08 -5.35 10.54
CA GLU A 45 8.42 -3.96 10.86
C GLU A 45 8.21 -3.04 9.64
N VAL A 46 8.70 -3.45 8.47
CA VAL A 46 8.57 -2.68 7.22
C VAL A 46 7.11 -2.54 6.81
N LEU A 47 6.33 -3.62 6.92
CA LEU A 47 4.90 -3.60 6.60
C LEU A 47 4.11 -2.75 7.60
N SER A 48 4.44 -2.82 8.90
CA SER A 48 3.82 -1.99 9.94
C SER A 48 4.12 -0.50 9.75
N GLU A 49 5.37 -0.15 9.39
CA GLU A 49 5.77 1.22 9.08
C GLU A 49 5.02 1.73 7.84
N CYS A 50 4.92 0.91 6.78
CA CYS A 50 4.12 1.20 5.59
C CYS A 50 2.66 1.47 5.94
N ALA A 51 2.04 0.58 6.74
CA ALA A 51 0.63 0.71 7.14
C ALA A 51 0.37 2.05 7.82
N LYS A 52 1.20 2.42 8.81
CA LYS A 52 1.08 3.68 9.56
C LYS A 52 1.19 4.89 8.64
N LYS A 53 2.13 4.86 7.70
CA LYS A 53 2.31 5.96 6.75
C LYS A 53 1.16 6.08 5.76
N ILE A 54 0.62 4.96 5.28
CA ILE A 54 -0.58 4.94 4.42
C ILE A 54 -1.77 5.56 5.16
N VAL A 55 -2.00 5.16 6.41
CA VAL A 55 -3.07 5.74 7.25
C VAL A 55 -2.87 7.24 7.43
N SER A 56 -1.64 7.69 7.72
CA SER A 56 -1.34 9.12 7.85
C SER A 56 -1.59 9.89 6.55
N TYR A 57 -1.19 9.33 5.41
CA TYR A 57 -1.43 9.95 4.09
C TYR A 57 -2.92 10.03 3.78
N VAL A 58 -3.66 8.96 4.01
CA VAL A 58 -5.12 8.91 3.82
C VAL A 58 -5.82 9.92 4.74
N ASN A 59 -5.49 9.97 6.02
CA ASN A 59 -6.10 10.91 6.96
C ASN A 59 -5.80 12.38 6.63
N LYS A 60 -4.60 12.68 6.10
CA LYS A 60 -4.24 14.04 5.67
C LYS A 60 -4.97 14.50 4.41
N ASN A 61 -5.29 13.55 3.52
CA ASN A 61 -5.86 13.85 2.21
C ASN A 61 -7.36 13.51 2.11
N CYS A 62 -7.96 12.85 3.11
CA CYS A 62 -9.40 12.69 3.17
C CYS A 62 -10.04 14.07 3.36
N THR A 63 -11.03 14.34 2.52
CA THR A 63 -11.94 15.47 2.69
C THR A 63 -13.35 14.91 2.81
N PRO A 64 -14.11 15.26 3.87
CA PRO A 64 -15.50 14.83 4.00
C PRO A 64 -16.30 15.13 2.73
N GLY A 65 -17.01 14.13 2.20
CA GLY A 65 -17.78 14.26 0.95
C GLY A 65 -16.98 14.08 -0.34
N LYS A 66 -15.67 13.77 -0.28
CA LYS A 66 -14.87 13.32 -1.44
C LYS A 66 -14.45 11.87 -1.29
N ASP A 67 -14.42 11.18 -2.42
CA ASP A 67 -14.06 9.77 -2.51
C ASP A 67 -12.55 9.55 -2.29
N LEU A 68 -12.18 8.65 -1.39
CA LEU A 68 -10.76 8.33 -1.11
C LEU A 68 -10.05 7.62 -2.26
N SER A 69 -10.77 7.09 -3.25
CA SER A 69 -10.15 6.33 -4.35
C SER A 69 -9.13 7.18 -5.11
N GLY A 70 -9.39 8.48 -5.32
CA GLY A 70 -8.46 9.36 -6.01
C GLY A 70 -7.13 9.53 -5.27
N VAL A 71 -7.17 9.54 -3.94
CA VAL A 71 -5.99 9.63 -3.07
C VAL A 71 -5.25 8.29 -3.03
N VAL A 72 -5.99 7.21 -2.85
CA VAL A 72 -5.46 5.84 -2.69
C VAL A 72 -4.82 5.32 -3.99
N TYR A 73 -5.47 5.55 -5.13
CA TYR A 73 -4.95 5.16 -6.44
C TYR A 73 -4.02 6.21 -7.05
N SER A 74 -3.73 7.30 -6.33
CA SER A 74 -2.81 8.31 -6.81
C SER A 74 -1.43 7.73 -7.09
N ARG A 75 -0.80 8.24 -8.14
CA ARG A 75 0.59 7.91 -8.46
C ARG A 75 1.53 8.27 -7.31
N GLN A 76 1.24 9.36 -6.60
CA GLN A 76 2.02 9.81 -5.45
C GLN A 76 2.07 8.76 -4.34
N MET A 77 0.93 8.15 -4.01
CA MET A 77 0.87 7.09 -2.98
C MET A 77 1.67 5.85 -3.41
N ARG A 78 1.53 5.43 -4.67
CA ARG A 78 2.32 4.29 -5.21
C ARG A 78 3.81 4.56 -5.20
N ASP A 79 4.23 5.75 -5.64
CA ASP A 79 5.64 6.15 -5.67
C ASP A 79 6.22 6.29 -4.26
N TYR A 80 5.42 6.79 -3.31
CA TYR A 80 5.77 6.87 -1.90
C TYR A 80 6.03 5.50 -1.27
N ILE A 81 5.10 4.55 -1.45
CA ILE A 81 5.26 3.17 -0.95
C ILE A 81 6.47 2.51 -1.61
N ARG A 82 6.67 2.71 -2.93
CA ARG A 82 7.80 2.13 -3.66
C ARG A 82 9.14 2.62 -3.11
N ASN A 83 9.27 3.92 -2.81
CA ASN A 83 10.51 4.47 -2.28
C ASN A 83 10.82 3.91 -0.89
N LEU A 84 9.81 3.79 -0.02
CA LEU A 84 9.98 3.22 1.31
C LEU A 84 10.46 1.75 1.26
N LEU A 85 9.82 0.94 0.41
CA LEU A 85 10.24 -0.45 0.23
C LEU A 85 11.64 -0.53 -0.35
N TYR A 86 12.00 0.35 -1.30
CA TYR A 86 13.33 0.38 -1.88
C TYR A 86 14.42 0.76 -0.85
N GLU A 87 14.14 1.70 0.05
CA GLU A 87 15.08 2.08 1.11
C GLU A 87 15.42 0.91 2.02
N ARG A 88 14.42 0.11 2.40
CA ARG A 88 14.56 -1.03 3.31
C ARG A 88 15.02 -2.32 2.63
N THR A 89 14.48 -2.63 1.46
CA THR A 89 14.63 -3.94 0.79
C THR A 89 15.54 -3.91 -0.44
N LYS A 90 15.89 -2.72 -0.94
CA LYS A 90 16.58 -2.51 -2.24
C LYS A 90 15.87 -3.11 -3.45
N ARG A 91 14.60 -3.49 -3.32
CA ARG A 91 13.76 -4.03 -4.40
C ARG A 91 12.61 -3.10 -4.74
N LYS A 92 12.02 -3.27 -5.92
CA LYS A 92 10.89 -2.47 -6.39
C LYS A 92 9.70 -3.36 -6.72
N PRO A 93 9.02 -3.93 -5.70
CA PRO A 93 7.89 -4.81 -5.92
C PRO A 93 6.77 -4.10 -6.68
N MET A 94 6.00 -4.88 -7.43
CA MET A 94 4.74 -4.38 -7.97
C MET A 94 3.75 -4.15 -6.84
N ILE A 95 3.12 -2.98 -6.85
CA ILE A 95 2.15 -2.58 -5.81
C ILE A 95 0.74 -2.71 -6.38
N ILE A 96 -0.03 -3.62 -5.79
CA ILE A 96 -1.45 -3.83 -6.10
C ILE A 96 -2.27 -3.26 -4.96
N ILE A 97 -3.18 -2.36 -5.26
CA ILE A 97 -4.04 -1.73 -4.25
C ILE A 97 -5.48 -2.16 -4.51
N SER A 98 -6.11 -2.74 -3.50
CA SER A 98 -7.52 -3.11 -3.51
C SER A 98 -8.25 -2.33 -2.43
N MET A 99 -9.34 -1.68 -2.80
CA MET A 99 -10.15 -0.87 -1.89
C MET A 99 -11.57 -1.39 -1.90
N ALA A 100 -12.08 -1.77 -0.73
CA ALA A 100 -13.49 -2.02 -0.50
C ALA A 100 -14.13 -0.77 0.11
N LYS A 101 -15.38 -0.52 -0.26
CA LYS A 101 -16.17 0.58 0.28
C LYS A 101 -17.42 0.01 0.93
N ILE A 102 -17.61 0.35 2.19
CA ILE A 102 -18.78 -0.05 2.98
C ILE A 102 -19.70 1.16 3.14
#